data_AF-A0A3E0VHT8-F1
#
_entry.id   AF-A0A3E0VHT8-F1
#
_cell.length_a   1.000
_cell.length_b   1.000
_cell.length_c   1.000
_cell.angle_alpha   90.00
_cell.angle_beta   90.00
_cell.angle_gamma   90.00
#
_symmetry.space_group_name_H-M   'P 1'
#
loop_
_entity.id
_entity.type
_entity.pdbx_description
1 polymer ?
#
loop_
_entity_poly.entity_id
_entity_poly.type
_entity_poly.pdbx_seq_one_letter_code
_entity_poly.pdbx_strand_id
1 'polypeptide(L)'
;MNPDPPEMRMCMASRPSGSVSTDYIQIGPAHWASALHRGLWGQSSTDRGCGMGSLGSASIVDGPVVWAVYAVAALLALCLLLVRPNRGWLRGRWVTVAVVSMLVGAGAGLLLTWFTDDLLNLFGVDFSFVTRAWIAVSVAGVALGFCSVVAGRLRRKLLGIVGVLVFLATGAMSINIDIGTYPTLQSLAGVSPYDTSTLPALGRATTLPMPLEASWVPPSNLPAAGSISSVRIPGTVSGFDARDGLVYLPPAALVANPPVLPVVIALSGQPGAPADPLVSGHLAESLDAFAKAHHGLAPIVVSPDQLGAPENNPMCVDGALGNAATYLTVDVVAWITAHLPVADPPDQWAIAGFSEGGTCAVQLGAEHPELFGALLDISGELVPTNGSTVQETIDSGFAGSLAAYTAAQPLTILKEHTPYAGSFAVFAVGENDAEFRTTALEVSAAAKAAGMTTTFFEAPGSAHDYTTATYAFARGVALLSSHWGLAT
;
A
#
# COMPACT_ATOMS: atom_id res chain seq x y z
N MET A 1 21.25 -18.02 68.34
CA MET A 1 22.51 -17.49 67.77
C MET A 1 22.60 -17.99 66.35
N ASN A 2 22.20 -17.15 65.41
CA ASN A 2 22.25 -17.39 63.97
C ASN A 2 22.77 -16.06 63.39
N PRO A 3 23.84 -16.00 62.60
CA PRO A 3 24.34 -14.74 62.07
C PRO A 3 23.69 -14.43 60.71
N ASP A 4 23.16 -13.20 60.60
CA ASP A 4 22.70 -12.57 59.37
C ASP A 4 23.87 -12.19 58.42
N PRO A 5 23.63 -12.07 57.11
CA PRO A 5 24.56 -11.50 56.13
C PRO A 5 24.39 -9.97 55.95
N PRO A 6 25.37 -9.26 55.34
CA PRO A 6 25.55 -7.83 55.55
C PRO A 6 24.82 -6.89 54.56
N GLU A 7 24.58 -5.67 55.07
CA GLU A 7 24.04 -4.47 54.43
C GLU A 7 24.87 -3.93 53.25
N MET A 8 24.18 -3.25 52.32
CA MET A 8 24.79 -2.21 51.47
C MET A 8 23.97 -0.91 51.59
N ARG A 9 24.63 0.15 52.06
CA ARG A 9 24.09 1.51 52.22
C ARG A 9 24.28 2.37 50.96
N MET A 10 23.17 2.96 50.55
CA MET A 10 22.93 4.30 49.97
C MET A 10 24.10 5.26 49.67
N CYS A 11 24.00 5.92 48.50
CA CYS A 11 24.32 7.34 48.31
C CYS A 11 23.22 8.01 47.47
N MET A 12 22.67 9.13 47.97
CA MET A 12 21.75 10.05 47.29
C MET A 12 22.48 11.04 46.37
N ALA A 13 21.83 11.52 45.31
CA ALA A 13 22.01 12.89 44.79
C ALA A 13 20.79 13.40 43.96
N SER A 14 20.16 14.45 44.51
CA SER A 14 19.55 15.66 43.90
C SER A 14 18.73 15.62 42.60
N ARG A 15 17.49 16.14 42.69
CA ARG A 15 16.69 16.72 41.59
C ARG A 15 17.20 18.11 41.18
N PRO A 16 16.98 18.51 39.91
CA PRO A 16 16.58 19.87 39.61
C PRO A 16 15.25 19.93 38.83
N SER A 17 14.49 20.98 39.14
CA SER A 17 13.39 21.55 38.36
C SER A 17 13.86 22.08 37.01
N GLY A 18 13.12 21.83 35.93
CA GLY A 18 13.36 22.41 34.61
C GLY A 18 12.17 22.23 33.67
N SER A 19 11.88 23.29 32.94
CA SER A 19 10.79 23.53 31.99
C SER A 19 10.61 22.45 30.91
N VAL A 20 9.35 22.26 30.51
CA VAL A 20 8.92 21.53 29.31
C VAL A 20 9.55 22.19 28.06
N SER A 21 10.49 21.49 27.39
CA SER A 21 10.81 21.73 25.98
C SER A 21 10.31 20.55 25.16
N THR A 22 9.44 20.87 24.20
CA THR A 22 9.10 20.04 23.06
C THR A 22 10.29 20.00 22.13
N ASP A 23 11.10 18.94 22.22
CA ASP A 23 12.17 18.70 21.26
C ASP A 23 11.61 17.94 20.04
N TYR A 24 11.30 18.75 19.03
CA TYR A 24 11.12 18.33 17.64
C TYR A 24 12.41 17.65 17.15
N ILE A 25 12.31 16.39 16.72
CA ILE A 25 13.34 15.76 15.91
C ILE A 25 13.27 16.39 14.50
N GLN A 26 14.11 17.40 14.28
CA GLN A 26 14.44 17.93 12.96
C GLN A 26 15.35 16.93 12.25
N ILE A 27 14.85 16.28 11.20
CA ILE A 27 15.68 15.54 10.23
C ILE A 27 15.69 16.36 8.95
N GLY A 28 16.83 17.00 8.67
CA GLY A 28 17.13 17.69 7.41
C GLY A 28 17.59 16.72 6.31
N PRO A 29 17.77 17.21 5.06
CA PRO A 29 17.71 16.39 3.86
C PRO A 29 19.05 15.68 3.58
N ALA A 30 19.05 14.35 3.59
CA ALA A 30 20.14 13.52 3.09
C ALA A 30 19.63 12.14 2.61
N HIS A 31 18.85 12.13 1.53
CA HIS A 31 18.14 10.94 1.01
C HIS A 31 19.01 9.90 0.25
N TRP A 32 20.34 9.97 0.32
CA TRP A 32 21.20 8.99 -0.37
C TRP A 32 21.82 7.95 0.59
N ALA A 33 21.85 8.22 1.91
CA ALA A 33 22.53 7.35 2.88
C ALA A 33 21.60 6.30 3.53
N SER A 34 20.29 6.53 3.57
CA SER A 34 19.32 5.65 4.24
C SER A 34 19.06 4.34 3.47
N ALA A 35 19.23 4.33 2.14
CA ALA A 35 19.20 3.12 1.32
C ALA A 35 20.46 2.26 1.50
N LEU A 36 21.63 2.88 1.71
CA LEU A 36 22.90 2.18 1.95
C LEU A 36 23.03 1.65 3.39
N HIS A 37 22.46 2.34 4.38
CA HIS A 37 22.60 1.95 5.78
C HIS A 37 21.62 0.84 6.21
N ARG A 38 20.42 0.77 5.59
CA ARG A 38 19.46 -0.32 5.83
C ARG A 38 19.87 -1.65 5.20
N GLY A 39 20.70 -1.63 4.16
CA GLY A 39 21.23 -2.84 3.51
C GLY A 39 22.36 -3.55 4.28
N LEU A 40 23.04 -2.87 5.22
CA LEU A 40 24.19 -3.43 5.95
C LEU A 40 23.83 -3.99 7.34
N TRP A 41 22.67 -3.61 7.90
CA TRP A 41 22.21 -4.07 9.20
C TRP A 41 20.69 -4.24 9.19
N GLY A 42 20.19 -5.15 8.35
CA GLY A 42 18.86 -5.69 8.55
C GLY A 42 18.85 -6.43 9.89
N GLN A 43 17.99 -5.99 10.83
CA GLN A 43 17.68 -6.79 12.00
C GLN A 43 17.12 -8.12 11.51
N SER A 44 17.96 -9.16 11.59
CA SER A 44 17.56 -10.52 11.32
C SER A 44 16.48 -10.90 12.34
N SER A 45 15.22 -10.94 11.92
CA SER A 45 14.20 -11.73 12.58
C SER A 45 14.59 -13.20 12.46
N THR A 46 15.49 -13.63 13.34
CA THR A 46 15.88 -15.02 13.51
C THR A 46 14.77 -15.69 14.29
N ASP A 47 13.74 -16.13 13.55
CA ASP A 47 12.92 -17.31 13.86
C ASP A 47 11.90 -17.52 12.73
N ARG A 48 12.42 -17.94 11.57
CA ARG A 48 11.63 -18.73 10.61
C ARG A 48 12.33 -20.07 10.44
N GLY A 49 11.60 -21.13 10.77
CA GLY A 49 12.03 -22.51 10.56
C GLY A 49 12.57 -22.70 9.15
N CYS A 50 13.62 -23.51 9.04
CA CYS A 50 14.39 -23.76 7.84
C CYS A 50 13.55 -24.49 6.78
N GLY A 51 12.67 -23.75 6.09
CA GLY A 51 12.11 -24.12 4.79
C GLY A 51 12.81 -23.28 3.74
N MET A 52 13.38 -23.91 2.70
CA MET A 52 13.80 -23.17 1.51
C MET A 52 12.56 -22.45 0.97
N GLY A 53 12.48 -21.14 1.16
CA GLY A 53 11.39 -20.33 0.61
C GLY A 53 11.28 -20.61 -0.88
N SER A 54 10.05 -20.78 -1.38
CA SER A 54 9.80 -20.86 -2.81
C SER A 54 10.46 -19.67 -3.51
N LEU A 55 11.00 -19.86 -4.72
CA LEU A 55 11.53 -18.74 -5.52
C LEU A 55 10.52 -17.60 -5.66
N GLY A 56 9.21 -17.91 -5.61
CA GLY A 56 8.14 -16.92 -5.65
C GLY A 56 8.13 -15.93 -4.47
N SER A 57 8.58 -16.32 -3.27
CA SER A 57 8.58 -15.44 -2.10
C SER A 57 9.82 -14.52 -2.02
N ALA A 58 10.69 -14.57 -3.03
CA ALA A 58 11.86 -13.70 -3.07
C ALA A 58 11.43 -12.24 -3.25
N SER A 59 11.94 -11.37 -2.38
CA SER A 59 11.73 -9.93 -2.48
C SER A 59 12.38 -9.38 -3.75
N ILE A 60 11.65 -8.51 -4.44
CA ILE A 60 12.14 -7.72 -5.58
C ILE A 60 12.14 -6.22 -5.29
N VAL A 61 11.87 -5.85 -4.04
CA VAL A 61 11.98 -4.48 -3.53
C VAL A 61 13.21 -4.27 -2.65
N ASP A 62 13.73 -5.36 -2.07
CA ASP A 62 14.97 -5.37 -1.30
C ASP A 62 15.69 -6.73 -1.38
N GLY A 63 16.81 -6.86 -0.65
CA GLY A 63 17.48 -8.14 -0.49
C GLY A 63 18.37 -8.58 -1.68
N PRO A 64 18.78 -9.85 -1.70
CA PRO A 64 19.88 -10.31 -2.56
C PRO A 64 19.55 -10.31 -4.06
N VAL A 65 18.27 -10.49 -4.43
CA VAL A 65 17.84 -10.47 -5.84
C VAL A 65 18.10 -9.09 -6.46
N VAL A 66 17.70 -8.03 -5.75
CA VAL A 66 17.92 -6.63 -6.17
C VAL A 66 19.40 -6.35 -6.39
N TRP A 67 20.24 -6.70 -5.41
CA TRP A 67 21.69 -6.51 -5.51
C TRP A 67 22.33 -7.32 -6.64
N ALA A 68 21.86 -8.54 -6.87
CA ALA A 68 22.35 -9.37 -7.98
C ALA A 68 22.00 -8.76 -9.34
N VAL A 69 20.76 -8.29 -9.52
CA VAL A 69 20.32 -7.62 -10.76
C VAL A 69 21.15 -6.36 -11.01
N TYR A 70 21.35 -5.50 -10.02
CA TYR A 70 22.19 -4.33 -10.15
C TYR A 70 23.64 -4.66 -10.48
N ALA A 71 24.23 -5.66 -9.83
CA ALA A 71 25.60 -6.09 -10.11
C ALA A 71 25.75 -6.59 -11.55
N VAL A 72 24.82 -7.42 -12.03
CA VAL A 72 24.83 -7.93 -13.41
C VAL A 72 24.66 -6.79 -14.42
N ALA A 73 23.73 -5.86 -14.19
CA ALA A 73 23.52 -4.70 -15.04
C ALA A 73 24.78 -3.82 -15.10
N ALA A 74 25.39 -3.50 -13.96
CA ALA A 74 26.60 -2.69 -13.88
C ALA A 74 27.78 -3.36 -14.61
N LEU A 75 27.99 -4.67 -14.41
CA LEU A 75 29.04 -5.41 -15.10
C LEU A 75 28.82 -5.47 -16.61
N LEU A 76 27.58 -5.67 -17.06
CA LEU A 76 27.22 -5.62 -18.48
C LEU A 76 27.45 -4.23 -19.07
N ALA A 77 27.01 -3.17 -18.39
CA ALA A 77 27.24 -1.79 -18.83
C ALA A 77 28.73 -1.49 -18.95
N LEU A 78 29.54 -1.84 -17.95
CA LEU A 78 30.99 -1.65 -17.98
C LEU A 78 31.66 -2.45 -19.10
N CYS A 79 31.23 -3.71 -19.31
CA CYS A 79 31.77 -4.54 -20.39
C CYS A 79 31.41 -3.97 -21.77
N LEU A 80 30.15 -3.56 -21.97
CA LEU A 80 29.70 -2.94 -23.21
C LEU A 80 30.38 -1.58 -23.44
N LEU A 81 30.58 -0.78 -22.40
CA LEU A 81 31.23 0.53 -22.53
C LEU A 81 32.73 0.40 -22.81
N LEU A 82 33.47 -0.41 -22.05
CA LEU A 82 34.94 -0.38 -22.02
C LEU A 82 35.62 -1.36 -22.99
N VAL A 83 34.91 -2.42 -23.42
CA VAL A 83 35.43 -3.44 -24.35
C VAL A 83 34.99 -3.10 -25.77
N ARG A 84 35.96 -2.94 -26.68
CA ARG A 84 35.69 -2.62 -28.09
C ARG A 84 34.90 -3.75 -28.78
N PRO A 85 33.94 -3.42 -29.66
CA PRO A 85 33.04 -4.40 -30.28
C PRO A 85 33.74 -5.31 -31.31
N ASN A 86 34.78 -4.82 -31.98
CA ASN A 86 35.65 -5.60 -32.86
C ASN A 86 37.01 -4.90 -33.07
N ARG A 87 37.95 -5.55 -33.78
CA ARG A 87 39.31 -5.02 -34.01
C ARG A 87 39.37 -3.73 -34.84
N GLY A 88 38.33 -3.42 -35.62
CA GLY A 88 38.24 -2.21 -36.44
C GLY A 88 37.90 -0.94 -35.65
N TRP A 89 37.42 -1.07 -34.41
CA TRP A 89 37.16 0.08 -33.54
C TRP A 89 38.38 0.44 -32.69
N LEU A 90 38.74 1.73 -32.73
CA LEU A 90 39.63 2.33 -31.75
C LEU A 90 38.89 2.48 -30.42
N ARG A 91 39.56 2.18 -29.30
CA ARG A 91 38.94 2.17 -27.96
C ARG A 91 38.31 3.53 -27.63
N GLY A 92 39.05 4.63 -27.85
CA GLY A 92 38.54 5.99 -27.60
C GLY A 92 37.29 6.31 -28.43
N ARG A 93 37.31 6.03 -29.74
CA ARG A 93 36.15 6.25 -30.62
C ARG A 93 34.92 5.45 -30.19
N TRP A 94 35.11 4.19 -29.79
CA TRP A 94 34.01 3.35 -29.29
C TRP A 94 33.41 3.94 -28.00
N VAL A 95 34.25 4.28 -27.02
CA VAL A 95 33.78 4.87 -25.76
C VAL A 95 33.02 6.16 -26.02
N THR A 96 33.49 7.04 -26.90
CA THR A 96 32.76 8.26 -27.27
C THR A 96 31.39 7.94 -27.86
N VAL A 97 31.30 7.02 -28.83
CA VAL A 97 30.02 6.63 -29.44
C VAL A 97 29.07 6.02 -28.39
N ALA A 98 29.58 5.16 -27.52
CA ALA A 98 28.80 4.55 -26.45
C ALA A 98 28.27 5.59 -25.46
N VAL A 99 29.11 6.51 -24.98
CA VAL A 99 28.68 7.59 -24.07
C VAL A 99 27.65 8.50 -24.73
N VAL A 100 27.88 8.93 -25.97
CA VAL A 100 26.92 9.75 -26.70
C VAL A 100 25.59 9.02 -26.88
N SER A 101 25.61 7.72 -27.20
CA SER A 101 24.38 6.93 -27.32
C SER A 101 23.62 6.82 -26.00
N MET A 102 24.33 6.67 -24.87
CA MET A 102 23.72 6.65 -23.54
C MET A 102 23.10 8.00 -23.18
N LEU A 103 23.78 9.12 -23.47
CA LEU A 103 23.25 10.46 -23.22
C LEU A 103 22.00 10.74 -24.05
N VAL A 104 22.00 10.35 -25.33
CA VAL A 104 20.84 10.46 -26.21
C VAL A 104 19.70 9.58 -25.69
N GLY A 105 20.00 8.35 -25.27
CA GLY A 105 19.03 7.45 -24.66
C GLY A 105 18.42 8.01 -23.37
N ALA A 106 19.24 8.54 -22.46
CA ALA A 106 18.77 9.20 -21.25
C ALA A 106 17.86 10.38 -21.57
N GLY A 107 18.26 11.24 -22.51
CA GLY A 107 17.43 12.35 -22.98
C GLY A 107 16.11 11.89 -23.59
N ALA A 108 16.11 10.81 -24.37
CA ALA A 108 14.89 10.22 -24.92
C ALA A 108 13.99 9.63 -23.82
N GLY A 109 14.57 9.00 -22.80
CA GLY A 109 13.82 8.51 -21.63
C GLY A 109 13.14 9.65 -20.87
N LEU A 110 13.88 10.73 -20.56
CA LEU A 110 13.30 11.92 -19.91
C LEU A 110 12.22 12.59 -20.76
N LEU A 111 12.43 12.68 -22.07
CA LEU A 111 11.44 13.23 -23.00
C LEU A 111 10.18 12.36 -23.05
N LEU A 112 10.35 11.03 -23.08
CA LEU A 112 9.24 10.09 -23.04
C LEU A 112 8.45 10.26 -21.74
N THR A 113 9.14 10.32 -20.60
CA THR A 113 8.49 10.53 -19.31
C THR A 113 7.74 11.86 -19.28
N TRP A 114 8.35 12.97 -19.69
CA TRP A 114 7.67 14.26 -19.79
C TRP A 114 6.43 14.19 -20.69
N PHE A 115 6.52 13.48 -21.82
CA PHE A 115 5.41 13.35 -22.75
C PHE A 115 4.27 12.48 -22.18
N THR A 116 4.57 11.37 -21.52
CA THR A 116 3.54 10.44 -21.01
C THR A 116 2.95 10.86 -19.67
N ASP A 117 3.79 11.42 -18.80
CA ASP A 117 3.47 11.80 -17.42
C ASP A 117 2.96 13.25 -17.39
N ASP A 118 3.82 14.23 -17.69
CA ASP A 118 3.48 15.66 -17.53
C ASP A 118 2.49 16.18 -18.58
N LEU A 119 2.58 15.70 -19.84
CA LEU A 119 1.76 16.24 -20.94
C LEU A 119 0.44 15.48 -21.12
N LEU A 120 0.49 14.15 -21.08
CA LEU A 120 -0.69 13.31 -21.31
C LEU A 120 -1.39 12.88 -20.02
N ASN A 121 -0.72 12.98 -18.86
CA ASN A 121 -1.19 12.46 -17.58
C ASN A 121 -1.78 11.04 -17.70
N LEU A 122 -1.06 10.14 -18.40
CA LEU A 122 -1.58 8.81 -18.75
C LEU A 122 -1.86 7.94 -17.52
N PHE A 123 -1.17 8.20 -16.42
CA PHE A 123 -1.22 7.37 -15.22
C PHE A 123 -2.00 8.02 -14.07
N GLY A 124 -2.44 9.28 -14.21
CA GLY A 124 -3.18 9.99 -13.17
C GLY A 124 -2.38 10.22 -11.88
N VAL A 125 -1.05 10.11 -11.94
CA VAL A 125 -0.14 10.26 -10.79
C VAL A 125 1.18 10.90 -11.25
N ASP A 126 1.75 11.76 -10.42
CA ASP A 126 3.06 12.36 -10.70
C ASP A 126 4.21 11.36 -10.47
N PHE A 127 5.02 11.11 -11.50
CA PHE A 127 6.21 10.27 -11.32
C PHE A 127 7.26 10.96 -10.45
N SER A 128 7.70 10.25 -9.41
CA SER A 128 8.78 10.70 -8.54
C SER A 128 10.08 10.96 -9.34
N PHE A 129 10.94 11.82 -8.78
CA PHE A 129 12.28 12.04 -9.34
C PHE A 129 13.06 10.73 -9.52
N VAL A 130 12.90 9.77 -8.60
CA VAL A 130 13.58 8.48 -8.63
C VAL A 130 13.09 7.64 -9.81
N THR A 131 11.78 7.55 -10.01
CA THR A 131 11.18 6.87 -11.17
C THR A 131 11.64 7.49 -12.48
N ARG A 132 11.58 8.83 -12.61
CA ARG A 132 12.06 9.55 -13.81
C ARG A 132 13.55 9.27 -14.09
N ALA A 133 14.39 9.26 -13.05
CA ALA A 133 15.81 8.98 -13.17
C ALA A 133 16.07 7.53 -13.63
N TRP A 134 15.35 6.54 -13.08
CA TRP A 134 15.51 5.15 -13.48
C TRP A 134 15.00 4.85 -14.89
N ILE A 135 13.95 5.54 -15.35
CA ILE A 135 13.54 5.49 -16.76
C ILE A 135 14.69 5.99 -17.64
N ALA A 136 15.28 7.16 -17.33
CA ALA A 136 16.39 7.71 -18.09
C ALA A 136 17.62 6.77 -18.11
N VAL A 137 17.99 6.20 -16.96
CA VAL A 137 19.10 5.24 -16.84
C VAL A 137 18.84 3.96 -17.62
N SER A 138 17.62 3.41 -17.55
CA SER A 138 17.21 2.21 -18.28
C SER A 138 17.30 2.43 -19.79
N VAL A 139 16.73 3.53 -20.30
CA VAL A 139 16.77 3.86 -21.73
C VAL A 139 18.20 4.14 -22.21
N ALA A 140 19.05 4.76 -21.37
CA ALA A 140 20.48 4.91 -21.66
C ALA A 140 21.20 3.55 -21.81
N GLY A 141 20.92 2.60 -20.90
CA GLY A 141 21.44 1.23 -20.99
C GLY A 141 20.96 0.50 -22.23
N VAL A 142 19.67 0.63 -22.56
CA VAL A 142 19.07 0.06 -23.77
C VAL A 142 19.76 0.60 -25.03
N ALA A 143 20.00 1.92 -25.10
CA ALA A 143 20.73 2.54 -26.21
C ALA A 143 22.16 1.98 -26.35
N LEU A 144 22.89 1.79 -25.24
CA LEU A 144 24.20 1.14 -25.22
C LEU A 144 24.15 -0.31 -25.76
N GLY A 145 23.12 -1.06 -25.36
CA GLY A 145 22.84 -2.41 -25.82
C GLY A 145 22.61 -2.45 -27.34
N PHE A 146 21.73 -1.61 -27.86
CA PHE A 146 21.46 -1.49 -29.30
C PHE A 146 22.70 -1.07 -30.09
N CYS A 147 23.43 -0.06 -29.65
CA CYS A 147 24.68 0.35 -30.29
C CYS A 147 25.70 -0.80 -30.33
N SER A 148 25.74 -1.62 -29.29
CA SER A 148 26.59 -2.82 -29.24
C SER A 148 26.15 -3.91 -30.24
N VAL A 149 24.85 -4.07 -30.47
CA VAL A 149 24.30 -4.97 -31.49
C VAL A 149 24.69 -4.50 -32.90
N VAL A 150 24.57 -3.21 -33.18
CA VAL A 150 24.87 -2.66 -34.51
C VAL A 150 26.38 -2.71 -34.81
N ALA A 151 27.23 -2.35 -33.84
CA ALA A 151 28.68 -2.27 -34.06
C ALA A 151 29.41 -3.62 -33.96
N GLY A 152 28.74 -4.66 -33.45
CA GLY A 152 29.36 -5.91 -33.01
C GLY A 152 29.33 -7.08 -33.99
N ARG A 153 30.26 -8.03 -33.79
CA ARG A 153 30.13 -9.41 -34.32
C ARG A 153 29.18 -10.23 -33.44
N LEU A 154 28.84 -11.46 -33.84
CA LEU A 154 27.85 -12.33 -33.17
C LEU A 154 27.94 -12.32 -31.64
N ARG A 155 29.11 -12.55 -31.04
CA ARG A 155 29.27 -12.53 -29.56
C ARG A 155 28.86 -11.20 -28.93
N ARG A 156 29.22 -10.09 -29.56
CA ARG A 156 28.88 -8.75 -29.09
C ARG A 156 27.40 -8.43 -29.32
N LYS A 157 26.81 -8.93 -30.40
CA LYS A 157 25.36 -8.85 -30.66
C LYS A 157 24.58 -9.55 -29.56
N LEU A 158 24.93 -10.79 -29.24
CA LEU A 158 24.29 -11.54 -28.16
C LEU A 158 24.44 -10.83 -26.82
N LEU A 159 25.64 -10.33 -26.50
CA LEU A 159 25.86 -9.57 -25.25
C LEU A 159 25.07 -8.25 -25.22
N GLY A 160 24.91 -7.58 -26.36
CA GLY A 160 24.08 -6.38 -26.49
C GLY A 160 22.60 -6.67 -26.26
N ILE A 161 22.07 -7.75 -26.84
CA ILE A 161 20.68 -8.20 -26.64
C ILE A 161 20.43 -8.56 -25.17
N VAL A 162 21.33 -9.34 -24.56
CA VAL A 162 21.26 -9.65 -23.13
C VAL A 162 21.32 -8.38 -22.29
N GLY A 163 22.20 -7.43 -22.66
CA GLY A 163 22.27 -6.11 -22.03
C GLY A 163 20.92 -5.39 -22.07
N VAL A 164 20.29 -5.26 -23.24
CA VAL A 164 18.97 -4.63 -23.39
C VAL A 164 17.95 -5.23 -22.42
N LEU A 165 17.83 -6.57 -22.40
CA LEU A 165 16.88 -7.25 -21.51
C LEU A 165 17.18 -6.99 -20.04
N VAL A 166 18.46 -7.04 -19.64
CA VAL A 166 18.86 -6.78 -18.26
C VAL A 166 18.60 -5.32 -17.87
N PHE A 167 18.92 -4.34 -18.72
CA PHE A 167 18.69 -2.93 -18.41
C PHE A 167 17.20 -2.60 -18.28
N LEU A 168 16.36 -3.17 -19.15
CA LEU A 168 14.91 -3.06 -19.01
C LEU A 168 14.41 -3.69 -17.71
N ALA A 169 14.85 -4.90 -17.40
CA ALA A 169 14.47 -5.58 -16.15
C ALA A 169 14.96 -4.81 -14.91
N THR A 170 16.17 -4.25 -14.93
CA THR A 170 16.68 -3.39 -13.86
C THR A 170 15.84 -2.14 -13.72
N GLY A 171 15.52 -1.44 -14.82
CA GLY A 171 14.66 -0.27 -14.78
C GLY A 171 13.27 -0.57 -14.21
N ALA A 172 12.63 -1.63 -14.69
CA ALA A 172 11.32 -2.07 -14.18
C ALA A 172 11.35 -2.42 -12.68
N MET A 173 12.37 -3.16 -12.25
CA MET A 173 12.56 -3.49 -10.83
C MET A 173 12.78 -2.23 -9.99
N SER A 174 13.60 -1.27 -10.46
CA SER A 174 13.87 -0.02 -9.73
C SER A 174 12.65 0.89 -9.64
N ILE A 175 11.82 0.94 -10.68
CA ILE A 175 10.54 1.65 -10.65
C ILE A 175 9.59 0.96 -9.66
N ASN A 176 9.54 -0.37 -9.68
CA ASN A 176 8.75 -1.13 -8.70
C ASN A 176 9.26 -0.97 -7.25
N ILE A 177 10.57 -0.77 -7.03
CA ILE A 177 11.13 -0.43 -5.72
C ILE A 177 10.60 0.93 -5.23
N ASP A 178 10.45 1.88 -6.13
CA ASP A 178 9.98 3.23 -5.83
C ASP A 178 8.47 3.24 -5.52
N ILE A 179 7.68 2.51 -6.31
CA ILE A 179 6.22 2.45 -6.17
C ILE A 179 5.77 1.45 -5.10
N GLY A 180 6.42 0.29 -5.03
CA GLY A 180 6.14 -0.78 -4.07
C GLY A 180 5.00 -1.74 -4.44
N THR A 181 4.45 -1.68 -5.66
CA THR A 181 3.30 -2.48 -6.09
C THR A 181 3.51 -3.99 -5.94
N TYR A 182 4.67 -4.48 -6.39
CA TYR A 182 4.99 -5.90 -6.40
C TYR A 182 6.16 -6.19 -5.44
N PRO A 183 5.93 -6.47 -4.15
CA PRO A 183 7.02 -6.71 -3.21
C PRO A 183 7.81 -8.00 -3.52
N THR A 184 7.20 -8.97 -4.21
CA THR A 184 7.76 -10.31 -4.45
C THR A 184 7.58 -10.79 -5.89
N LEU A 185 8.30 -11.86 -6.27
CA LEU A 185 8.12 -12.49 -7.59
C LEU A 185 6.73 -13.10 -7.79
N GLN A 186 6.11 -13.63 -6.74
CA GLN A 186 4.74 -14.17 -6.79
C GLN A 186 3.70 -13.06 -6.97
N SER A 187 3.84 -11.91 -6.30
CA SER A 187 2.92 -10.77 -6.50
C SER A 187 3.05 -10.21 -7.92
N LEU A 188 4.26 -10.18 -8.48
CA LEU A 188 4.48 -9.82 -9.89
C LEU A 188 3.76 -10.79 -10.86
N ALA A 189 3.58 -12.06 -10.46
CA ALA A 189 2.83 -13.05 -11.22
C ALA A 189 1.32 -13.02 -10.94
N GLY A 190 0.83 -12.08 -10.12
CA GLY A 190 -0.58 -11.99 -9.72
C GLY A 190 -1.02 -13.10 -8.76
N VAL A 191 -0.07 -13.75 -8.07
CA VAL A 191 -0.35 -14.84 -7.13
C VAL A 191 -0.24 -14.33 -5.70
N SER A 192 -1.30 -14.52 -4.91
CA SER A 192 -1.29 -14.15 -3.50
C SER A 192 -0.58 -15.23 -2.67
N PRO A 193 0.22 -14.86 -1.66
CA PRO A 193 0.75 -15.82 -0.70
C PRO A 193 -0.34 -16.61 0.04
N TYR A 194 -1.57 -16.11 0.05
CA TYR A 194 -2.69 -16.63 0.84
C TYR A 194 -3.76 -17.37 0.02
N ASP A 195 -3.55 -17.58 -1.28
CA ASP A 195 -4.54 -18.23 -2.17
C ASP A 195 -4.98 -19.62 -1.69
N THR A 196 -4.11 -20.32 -0.95
CA THR A 196 -4.40 -21.66 -0.40
C THR A 196 -4.82 -21.64 1.06
N SER A 197 -4.84 -20.48 1.71
CA SER A 197 -5.22 -20.33 3.11
C SER A 197 -6.74 -20.29 3.23
N THR A 198 -7.30 -21.13 4.11
CA THR A 198 -8.74 -21.21 4.35
C THR A 198 -9.14 -20.60 5.68
N LEU A 199 -10.29 -19.95 5.73
CA LEU A 199 -10.85 -19.41 6.97
C LEU A 199 -10.98 -20.51 8.04
N PRO A 200 -10.39 -20.35 9.23
CA PRO A 200 -10.51 -21.34 10.29
C PRO A 200 -11.94 -21.36 10.86
N ALA A 201 -12.29 -22.45 11.53
CA ALA A 201 -13.54 -22.50 12.29
C ALA A 201 -13.46 -21.53 13.47
N LEU A 202 -14.40 -20.58 13.53
CA LEU A 202 -14.42 -19.53 14.54
C LEU A 202 -15.29 -19.91 15.74
N GLY A 203 -14.88 -19.45 16.91
CA GLY A 203 -15.63 -19.58 18.15
C GLY A 203 -16.89 -18.71 18.18
N ARG A 204 -17.73 -18.90 19.20
CA ARG A 204 -18.91 -18.05 19.39
C ARG A 204 -18.51 -16.72 20.02
N ALA A 205 -18.77 -15.62 19.32
CA ALA A 205 -18.48 -14.28 19.79
C ALA A 205 -19.23 -13.94 21.09
N THR A 206 -18.58 -13.18 21.97
CA THR A 206 -19.17 -12.66 23.20
C THR A 206 -19.07 -11.14 23.24
N THR A 207 -20.18 -10.46 23.51
CA THR A 207 -20.19 -9.01 23.71
C THR A 207 -19.59 -8.66 25.07
N LEU A 208 -18.59 -7.79 25.09
CA LEU A 208 -17.96 -7.28 26.31
C LEU A 208 -18.19 -5.77 26.46
N PRO A 209 -18.16 -5.21 27.69
CA PRO A 209 -18.26 -3.78 27.89
C PRO A 209 -17.08 -3.01 27.29
N MET A 210 -17.33 -1.80 26.78
CA MET A 210 -16.30 -0.90 26.27
C MET A 210 -15.68 -0.03 27.39
N PRO A 211 -14.40 0.38 27.28
CA PRO A 211 -13.43 0.03 26.22
C PRO A 211 -13.01 -1.45 26.30
N LEU A 212 -12.82 -2.08 25.13
CA LEU A 212 -12.65 -3.54 25.02
C LEU A 212 -11.35 -4.00 25.69
N GLU A 213 -10.26 -3.24 25.56
CA GLU A 213 -8.98 -3.54 26.21
C GLU A 213 -9.08 -3.65 27.74
N ALA A 214 -10.04 -2.95 28.38
CA ALA A 214 -10.23 -3.02 29.82
C ALA A 214 -11.08 -4.22 30.28
N SER A 215 -11.91 -4.77 29.39
CA SER A 215 -12.82 -5.89 29.70
C SER A 215 -12.33 -7.23 29.16
N TRP A 216 -11.44 -7.21 28.16
CA TRP A 216 -10.82 -8.38 27.57
C TRP A 216 -9.72 -8.94 28.46
N VAL A 217 -9.75 -10.26 28.66
CA VAL A 217 -8.67 -10.99 29.34
C VAL A 217 -8.15 -12.05 28.37
N PRO A 218 -6.92 -11.91 27.84
CA PRO A 218 -6.39 -12.86 26.88
C PRO A 218 -6.24 -14.26 27.52
N PRO A 219 -6.71 -15.33 26.87
CA PRO A 219 -6.51 -16.68 27.39
C PRO A 219 -5.04 -17.10 27.27
N SER A 220 -4.62 -18.09 28.06
CA SER A 220 -3.23 -18.57 28.08
C SER A 220 -2.76 -19.20 26.77
N ASN A 221 -3.70 -19.60 25.89
CA ASN A 221 -3.44 -20.18 24.57
C ASN A 221 -3.68 -19.19 23.42
N LEU A 222 -3.65 -17.88 23.69
CA LEU A 222 -3.75 -16.85 22.65
C LEU A 222 -2.64 -17.06 21.59
N PRO A 223 -2.97 -17.10 20.28
CA PRO A 223 -1.98 -17.16 19.23
C PRO A 223 -1.00 -15.97 19.26
N ALA A 224 0.23 -16.19 18.80
CA ALA A 224 1.26 -15.14 18.81
C ALA A 224 1.08 -14.09 17.70
N ALA A 225 0.33 -14.44 16.65
CA ALA A 225 0.05 -13.61 15.48
C ALA A 225 -1.37 -13.91 14.98
N GLY A 226 -1.91 -13.00 14.18
CA GLY A 226 -3.17 -13.21 13.47
C GLY A 226 -3.05 -14.27 12.37
N SER A 227 -4.13 -14.45 11.63
CA SER A 227 -4.17 -15.34 10.47
C SER A 227 -4.81 -14.64 9.29
N ILE A 228 -4.29 -14.90 8.09
CA ILE A 228 -4.88 -14.42 6.83
C ILE A 228 -5.43 -15.60 6.04
N SER A 229 -6.65 -15.46 5.57
CA SER A 229 -7.37 -16.47 4.80
C SER A 229 -7.90 -15.90 3.51
N SER A 230 -7.83 -16.69 2.43
CA SER A 230 -8.57 -16.43 1.20
C SER A 230 -10.03 -16.89 1.38
N VAL A 231 -10.96 -16.06 0.94
CA VAL A 231 -12.40 -16.31 1.06
C VAL A 231 -13.13 -15.90 -0.22
N ARG A 232 -14.12 -16.71 -0.60
CA ARG A 232 -15.05 -16.34 -1.65
C ARG A 232 -16.22 -15.58 -1.05
N ILE A 233 -16.40 -14.33 -1.47
CA ILE A 233 -17.57 -13.52 -1.14
C ILE A 233 -18.45 -13.45 -2.39
N PRO A 234 -19.62 -14.13 -2.41
CA PRO A 234 -20.45 -14.17 -3.61
C PRO A 234 -21.21 -12.85 -3.80
N GLY A 235 -21.14 -12.27 -5.01
CA GLY A 235 -22.00 -11.16 -5.45
C GLY A 235 -23.44 -11.61 -5.68
N THR A 236 -24.13 -12.02 -4.61
CA THR A 236 -25.47 -12.64 -4.69
C THR A 236 -26.54 -11.64 -5.12
N VAL A 237 -26.45 -10.41 -4.64
CA VAL A 237 -27.35 -9.30 -4.99
C VAL A 237 -26.77 -8.50 -6.14
N SER A 238 -25.49 -8.15 -6.08
CA SER A 238 -24.80 -7.34 -7.09
C SER A 238 -24.65 -8.03 -8.43
N GLY A 239 -24.49 -9.36 -8.45
CA GLY A 239 -24.02 -10.10 -9.62
C GLY A 239 -22.57 -9.77 -10.00
N PHE A 240 -21.82 -9.09 -9.12
CA PHE A 240 -20.44 -8.68 -9.37
C PHE A 240 -19.50 -9.89 -9.38
N ASP A 241 -18.65 -10.00 -10.41
CA ASP A 241 -17.68 -11.08 -10.57
C ASP A 241 -16.37 -10.72 -9.85
N ALA A 242 -16.39 -10.83 -8.54
CA ALA A 242 -15.23 -10.62 -7.68
C ALA A 242 -14.26 -11.81 -7.70
N ARG A 243 -12.96 -11.52 -7.72
CA ARG A 243 -11.91 -12.46 -7.30
C ARG A 243 -12.06 -12.75 -5.80
N ASP A 244 -11.41 -13.83 -5.34
CA ASP A 244 -11.40 -14.17 -3.92
C ASP A 244 -10.80 -13.02 -3.08
N GLY A 245 -11.49 -12.67 -2.00
CA GLY A 245 -11.04 -11.66 -1.04
C GLY A 245 -10.16 -12.25 0.04
N LEU A 246 -9.56 -11.39 0.87
CA LEU A 246 -8.78 -11.81 2.03
C LEU A 246 -9.40 -11.35 3.35
N VAL A 247 -9.27 -12.18 4.38
CA VAL A 247 -9.65 -11.83 5.76
C VAL A 247 -8.43 -11.97 6.65
N TYR A 248 -8.07 -10.89 7.35
CA TYR A 248 -7.19 -10.92 8.51
C TYR A 248 -8.01 -11.07 9.78
N LEU A 249 -7.67 -12.09 10.57
CA LEU A 249 -8.19 -12.31 11.91
C LEU A 249 -7.09 -12.03 12.94
N PRO A 250 -7.29 -11.11 13.90
CA PRO A 250 -6.34 -10.89 14.98
C PRO A 250 -6.29 -12.11 15.92
N PRO A 251 -5.24 -12.24 16.75
CA PRO A 251 -5.13 -13.32 17.74
C PRO A 251 -6.38 -13.50 18.61
N ALA A 252 -7.03 -12.40 19.03
CA ALA A 252 -8.24 -12.47 19.86
C ALA A 252 -9.45 -13.09 19.12
N ALA A 253 -9.51 -13.02 17.79
CA ALA A 253 -10.57 -13.65 16.99
C ALA A 253 -10.39 -15.18 16.85
N LEU A 254 -9.19 -15.69 17.12
CA LEU A 254 -8.80 -17.09 16.89
C LEU A 254 -8.95 -17.99 18.12
N VAL A 255 -9.50 -17.45 19.20
CA VAL A 255 -9.75 -18.18 20.45
C VAL A 255 -11.14 -18.82 20.46
N ALA A 256 -11.41 -19.71 21.41
CA ALA A 256 -12.68 -20.44 21.47
C ALA A 256 -13.91 -19.55 21.76
N ASN A 257 -13.72 -18.46 22.50
CA ASN A 257 -14.76 -17.47 22.82
C ASN A 257 -14.20 -16.07 22.50
N PRO A 258 -14.12 -15.69 21.21
CA PRO A 258 -13.59 -14.40 20.83
C PRO A 258 -14.53 -13.28 21.34
N PRO A 259 -14.01 -12.08 21.63
CA PRO A 259 -14.88 -10.93 21.80
C PRO A 259 -15.48 -10.54 20.44
N VAL A 260 -16.58 -9.80 20.47
CA VAL A 260 -17.05 -9.05 19.30
C VAL A 260 -15.99 -7.99 18.95
N LEU A 261 -15.57 -7.92 17.69
CA LEU A 261 -14.47 -7.05 17.24
C LEU A 261 -14.94 -6.03 16.17
N PRO A 262 -14.26 -4.86 16.09
CA PRO A 262 -14.47 -3.92 14.99
C PRO A 262 -14.11 -4.50 13.63
N VAL A 263 -14.67 -3.91 12.58
CA VAL A 263 -14.44 -4.29 11.17
C VAL A 263 -13.83 -3.12 10.40
N VAL A 264 -12.81 -3.42 9.59
CA VAL A 264 -12.34 -2.54 8.53
C VAL A 264 -12.48 -3.27 7.19
N ILE A 265 -13.29 -2.74 6.28
CA ILE A 265 -13.24 -3.11 4.87
C ILE A 265 -12.09 -2.34 4.24
N ALA A 266 -11.04 -3.02 3.78
CA ALA A 266 -9.82 -2.39 3.25
C ALA A 266 -9.68 -2.63 1.73
N LEU A 267 -9.70 -1.56 0.95
CA LEU A 267 -9.71 -1.60 -0.52
C LEU A 267 -8.33 -1.29 -1.11
N SER A 268 -8.00 -1.95 -2.22
CA SER A 268 -6.76 -1.71 -2.97
C SER A 268 -6.84 -0.40 -3.75
N GLY A 269 -5.71 0.03 -4.32
CA GLY A 269 -5.74 1.01 -5.43
C GLY A 269 -6.06 0.32 -6.77
N GLN A 270 -5.96 1.11 -7.84
CA GLN A 270 -6.02 0.64 -9.22
C GLN A 270 -4.71 1.03 -9.95
N PRO A 271 -4.04 0.10 -10.65
CA PRO A 271 -4.33 -1.32 -10.71
C PRO A 271 -4.13 -2.03 -9.37
N GLY A 272 -4.89 -3.10 -9.09
CA GLY A 272 -4.79 -3.77 -7.79
C GLY A 272 -5.48 -5.12 -7.61
N ALA A 273 -5.27 -5.69 -6.43
CA ALA A 273 -5.82 -6.96 -5.99
C ALA A 273 -6.22 -6.92 -4.51
N PRO A 274 -7.12 -7.82 -4.08
CA PRO A 274 -7.50 -7.97 -2.66
C PRO A 274 -6.33 -8.23 -1.70
N ALA A 275 -5.19 -8.69 -2.23
CA ALA A 275 -3.99 -8.91 -1.43
C ALA A 275 -3.28 -7.61 -1.05
N ASP A 276 -3.46 -6.54 -1.82
CA ASP A 276 -2.56 -5.39 -1.78
C ASP A 276 -2.60 -4.61 -0.46
N PRO A 277 -3.77 -4.33 0.17
CA PRO A 277 -3.77 -3.66 1.47
C PRO A 277 -2.97 -4.46 2.52
N LEU A 278 -3.15 -5.78 2.55
CA LEU A 278 -2.53 -6.67 3.54
C LEU A 278 -1.06 -6.97 3.25
N VAL A 279 -0.67 -7.06 1.97
CA VAL A 279 0.67 -7.48 1.54
C VAL A 279 1.54 -6.29 1.17
N SER A 280 1.15 -5.52 0.14
CA SER A 280 1.95 -4.39 -0.34
C SER A 280 1.83 -3.17 0.58
N GLY A 281 0.66 -2.97 1.19
CA GLY A 281 0.40 -1.95 2.21
C GLY A 281 0.84 -2.35 3.62
N HIS A 282 1.42 -3.54 3.79
CA HIS A 282 1.89 -4.06 5.08
C HIS A 282 0.90 -3.91 6.25
N LEU A 283 -0.40 -3.91 5.95
CA LEU A 283 -1.45 -3.77 6.95
C LEU A 283 -1.49 -5.00 7.87
N ALA A 284 -1.18 -6.19 7.34
CA ALA A 284 -1.08 -7.42 8.14
C ALA A 284 -0.03 -7.29 9.26
N GLU A 285 1.18 -6.86 8.92
CA GLU A 285 2.27 -6.67 9.88
C GLU A 285 1.93 -5.58 10.89
N SER A 286 1.26 -4.51 10.44
CA SER A 286 0.81 -3.42 11.30
C SER A 286 -0.24 -3.90 12.31
N LEU A 287 -1.20 -4.72 11.88
CA LEU A 287 -2.23 -5.31 12.74
C LEU A 287 -1.65 -6.31 13.73
N ASP A 288 -0.68 -7.14 13.32
CA ASP A 288 0.01 -8.06 14.23
C ASP A 288 0.84 -7.30 15.27
N ALA A 289 1.52 -6.23 14.87
CA ALA A 289 2.25 -5.37 15.80
C ALA A 289 1.31 -4.68 16.79
N PHE A 290 0.16 -4.18 16.32
CA PHE A 290 -0.88 -3.58 17.14
C PHE A 290 -1.46 -4.63 18.12
N ALA A 291 -1.90 -5.78 17.62
CA ALA A 291 -2.43 -6.87 18.44
C ALA A 291 -1.46 -7.31 19.53
N LYS A 292 -0.17 -7.42 19.21
CA LYS A 292 0.87 -7.77 20.18
C LYS A 292 0.99 -6.74 21.32
N ALA A 293 0.80 -5.46 21.02
CA ALA A 293 0.80 -4.40 22.03
C ALA A 293 -0.48 -4.36 22.86
N HIS A 294 -1.59 -4.89 22.33
CA HIS A 294 -2.93 -4.75 22.90
C HIS A 294 -3.62 -6.09 23.20
N HIS A 295 -2.89 -7.02 23.83
CA HIS A 295 -3.45 -8.29 24.33
C HIS A 295 -4.14 -9.17 23.28
N GLY A 296 -3.66 -9.10 22.02
CA GLY A 296 -4.22 -9.82 20.88
C GLY A 296 -5.38 -9.10 20.19
N LEU A 297 -5.77 -7.90 20.62
CA LEU A 297 -6.85 -7.12 20.05
C LEU A 297 -6.37 -6.29 18.86
N ALA A 298 -7.06 -6.43 17.73
CA ALA A 298 -7.00 -5.53 16.59
C ALA A 298 -8.36 -5.62 15.87
N PRO A 299 -8.70 -4.73 14.92
CA PRO A 299 -9.88 -4.94 14.09
C PRO A 299 -9.72 -6.19 13.22
N ILE A 300 -10.85 -6.80 12.88
CA ILE A 300 -10.92 -7.74 11.76
C ILE A 300 -10.85 -6.92 10.48
N VAL A 301 -9.98 -7.32 9.56
CA VAL A 301 -9.87 -6.65 8.26
C VAL A 301 -10.33 -7.58 7.15
N VAL A 302 -11.24 -7.09 6.32
CA VAL A 302 -11.71 -7.79 5.12
C VAL A 302 -11.32 -6.97 3.92
N SER A 303 -10.53 -7.54 3.03
CA SER A 303 -10.16 -6.94 1.75
C SER A 303 -10.91 -7.66 0.63
N PRO A 304 -12.07 -7.15 0.22
CA PRO A 304 -12.81 -7.70 -0.92
C PRO A 304 -12.17 -7.24 -2.24
N ASP A 305 -12.57 -7.88 -3.35
CA ASP A 305 -12.23 -7.39 -4.69
C ASP A 305 -13.26 -6.37 -5.18
N GLN A 306 -12.91 -5.09 -5.18
CA GLN A 306 -13.77 -4.04 -5.75
C GLN A 306 -13.58 -3.85 -7.25
N LEU A 307 -12.51 -4.38 -7.84
CA LEU A 307 -12.15 -4.13 -9.24
C LEU A 307 -12.63 -5.24 -10.19
N GLY A 308 -12.70 -6.49 -9.72
CA GLY A 308 -13.01 -7.69 -10.52
C GLY A 308 -11.83 -8.18 -11.38
N ALA A 309 -10.93 -7.28 -11.77
CA ALA A 309 -9.65 -7.59 -12.41
C ALA A 309 -8.63 -6.48 -12.12
N PRO A 310 -7.30 -6.73 -12.21
CA PRO A 310 -6.30 -5.74 -11.83
C PRO A 310 -6.42 -4.37 -12.51
N GLU A 311 -6.73 -4.34 -13.80
CA GLU A 311 -6.77 -3.11 -14.61
C GLU A 311 -8.17 -2.50 -14.72
N ASN A 312 -9.18 -3.13 -14.14
CA ASN A 312 -10.54 -2.59 -14.16
C ASN A 312 -10.66 -1.44 -13.16
N ASN A 313 -11.53 -0.48 -13.47
CA ASN A 313 -11.93 0.58 -12.54
C ASN A 313 -13.45 0.81 -12.63
N PRO A 314 -14.27 0.09 -11.83
CA PRO A 314 -15.70 0.34 -11.74
C PRO A 314 -16.02 1.59 -10.91
N MET A 315 -15.01 2.32 -10.39
CA MET A 315 -15.14 3.60 -9.70
C MET A 315 -16.04 3.55 -8.46
N CYS A 316 -16.15 2.36 -7.84
CA CYS A 316 -17.04 2.08 -6.73
C CYS A 316 -18.48 2.56 -6.92
N VAL A 317 -18.98 2.48 -8.16
CA VAL A 317 -20.38 2.72 -8.52
C VAL A 317 -20.99 1.47 -9.15
N ASP A 318 -22.30 1.48 -9.34
CA ASP A 318 -23.00 0.46 -10.11
C ASP A 318 -23.18 0.91 -11.56
N GLY A 319 -22.76 0.07 -12.51
CA GLY A 319 -22.84 0.40 -13.92
C GLY A 319 -22.34 -0.68 -14.86
N ALA A 320 -21.97 -0.26 -16.08
CA ALA A 320 -21.54 -1.17 -17.15
C ALA A 320 -20.24 -1.93 -16.83
N LEU A 321 -19.43 -1.40 -15.90
CA LEU A 321 -18.17 -1.99 -15.44
C LEU A 321 -18.35 -2.97 -14.28
N GLY A 322 -19.59 -3.15 -13.80
CA GLY A 322 -19.94 -4.00 -12.67
C GLY A 322 -20.68 -3.24 -11.58
N ASN A 323 -21.46 -3.96 -10.77
CA ASN A 323 -22.18 -3.41 -9.62
C ASN A 323 -21.30 -3.41 -8.36
N ALA A 324 -20.21 -2.63 -8.38
CA ALA A 324 -19.20 -2.63 -7.32
C ALA A 324 -19.74 -2.01 -6.02
N ALA A 325 -20.56 -0.96 -6.11
CA ALA A 325 -21.15 -0.33 -4.93
C ALA A 325 -22.07 -1.32 -4.21
N THR A 326 -23.01 -1.96 -4.92
CA THR A 326 -23.90 -2.97 -4.34
C THR A 326 -23.12 -4.16 -3.78
N TYR A 327 -22.04 -4.59 -4.45
CA TYR A 327 -21.21 -5.69 -3.95
C TYR A 327 -20.59 -5.35 -2.59
N LEU A 328 -19.99 -4.16 -2.46
CA LEU A 328 -19.31 -3.73 -1.25
C LEU A 328 -20.27 -3.42 -0.09
N THR A 329 -21.43 -2.83 -0.37
CA THR A 329 -22.35 -2.35 0.68
C THR A 329 -23.42 -3.37 1.06
N VAL A 330 -23.69 -4.36 0.20
CA VAL A 330 -24.71 -5.39 0.44
C VAL A 330 -24.08 -6.76 0.61
N ASP A 331 -23.41 -7.28 -0.43
CA ASP A 331 -22.94 -8.67 -0.44
C ASP A 331 -21.79 -8.89 0.55
N VAL A 332 -20.80 -7.99 0.57
CA VAL A 332 -19.67 -8.05 1.49
C VAL A 332 -20.13 -7.85 2.93
N VAL A 333 -20.97 -6.86 3.22
CA VAL A 333 -21.50 -6.61 4.58
C VAL A 333 -22.29 -7.82 5.09
N ALA A 334 -23.18 -8.39 4.26
CA ALA A 334 -23.94 -9.58 4.61
C ALA A 334 -23.03 -10.79 4.85
N TRP A 335 -21.98 -10.96 4.06
CA TRP A 335 -21.02 -12.04 4.25
C TRP A 335 -20.24 -11.87 5.55
N ILE A 336 -19.73 -10.67 5.85
CA ILE A 336 -18.97 -10.38 7.07
C ILE A 336 -19.80 -10.68 8.32
N THR A 337 -21.02 -10.15 8.39
CA THR A 337 -21.93 -10.33 9.54
C THR A 337 -22.35 -11.79 9.74
N ALA A 338 -22.44 -12.58 8.66
CA ALA A 338 -22.83 -13.98 8.75
C ALA A 338 -21.68 -14.93 9.16
N HIS A 339 -20.42 -14.55 8.91
CA HIS A 339 -19.28 -15.47 9.04
C HIS A 339 -18.27 -15.10 10.13
N LEU A 340 -18.21 -13.84 10.56
CA LEU A 340 -17.14 -13.33 11.43
C LEU A 340 -17.67 -12.86 12.80
N PRO A 341 -16.84 -12.88 13.88
CA PRO A 341 -17.23 -12.45 15.22
C PRO A 341 -17.17 -10.91 15.35
N VAL A 342 -18.03 -10.22 14.61
CA VAL A 342 -17.95 -8.76 14.41
C VAL A 342 -19.06 -8.00 15.13
N ALA A 343 -18.82 -6.70 15.36
CA ALA A 343 -19.85 -5.78 15.86
C ALA A 343 -20.96 -5.57 14.82
N ASP A 344 -22.11 -5.06 15.25
CA ASP A 344 -23.18 -4.66 14.33
C ASP A 344 -22.88 -3.26 13.77
N PRO A 345 -23.06 -3.02 12.45
CA PRO A 345 -22.90 -1.69 11.87
C PRO A 345 -23.98 -0.71 12.36
N PRO A 346 -23.72 0.62 12.36
CA PRO A 346 -22.47 1.27 11.95
C PRO A 346 -21.39 1.29 13.04
N ASP A 347 -21.74 0.85 14.26
CA ASP A 347 -20.87 0.90 15.43
C ASP A 347 -19.65 0.00 15.21
N GLN A 348 -18.46 0.59 15.29
CA GLN A 348 -17.18 -0.13 15.10
C GLN A 348 -16.95 -0.68 13.68
N TRP A 349 -17.56 -0.07 12.66
CA TRP A 349 -17.30 -0.38 11.26
C TRP A 349 -16.62 0.79 10.55
N ALA A 350 -15.58 0.47 9.77
CA ALA A 350 -14.97 1.41 8.85
C ALA A 350 -14.78 0.82 7.45
N ILE A 351 -14.78 1.71 6.48
CA ILE A 351 -14.23 1.46 5.15
C ILE A 351 -12.94 2.26 4.97
N ALA A 352 -11.93 1.63 4.38
CA ALA A 352 -10.60 2.18 4.23
C ALA A 352 -10.04 1.83 2.85
N GLY A 353 -9.15 2.66 2.30
CA GLY A 353 -8.45 2.27 1.09
C GLY A 353 -7.36 3.26 0.66
N PHE A 354 -6.61 2.85 -0.35
CA PHE A 354 -5.53 3.63 -0.96
C PHE A 354 -5.84 3.94 -2.43
N SER A 355 -5.57 5.16 -2.88
CA SER A 355 -5.81 5.59 -4.27
C SER A 355 -7.29 5.44 -4.65
N GLU A 356 -7.63 4.72 -5.72
CA GLU A 356 -9.02 4.37 -6.08
C GLU A 356 -9.82 3.84 -4.87
N GLY A 357 -9.24 2.94 -4.06
CA GLY A 357 -9.88 2.45 -2.83
C GLY A 357 -10.07 3.52 -1.75
N GLY A 358 -9.24 4.58 -1.74
CA GLY A 358 -9.42 5.76 -0.89
C GLY A 358 -10.63 6.58 -1.34
N THR A 359 -10.77 6.79 -2.66
CA THR A 359 -11.96 7.40 -3.28
C THR A 359 -13.22 6.62 -2.88
N CYS A 360 -13.20 5.29 -3.02
CA CYS A 360 -14.27 4.40 -2.61
C CYS A 360 -14.62 4.50 -1.13
N ALA A 361 -13.62 4.61 -0.26
CA ALA A 361 -13.82 4.73 1.18
C ALA A 361 -14.60 6.01 1.52
N VAL A 362 -14.30 7.13 0.85
CA VAL A 362 -15.07 8.36 1.04
C VAL A 362 -16.46 8.24 0.42
N GLN A 363 -16.58 7.77 -0.82
CA GLN A 363 -17.87 7.67 -1.51
C GLN A 363 -18.84 6.78 -0.72
N LEU A 364 -18.48 5.53 -0.48
CA LEU A 364 -19.36 4.55 0.15
C LEU A 364 -19.50 4.79 1.65
N GLY A 365 -18.43 5.23 2.32
CA GLY A 365 -18.47 5.56 3.75
C GLY A 365 -19.39 6.74 4.06
N ALA A 366 -19.42 7.73 3.17
CA ALA A 366 -20.29 8.91 3.30
C ALA A 366 -21.71 8.66 2.75
N GLU A 367 -21.87 7.85 1.71
CA GLU A 367 -23.20 7.52 1.17
C GLU A 367 -23.98 6.59 2.12
N HIS A 368 -23.27 5.72 2.85
CA HIS A 368 -23.84 4.71 3.76
C HIS A 368 -23.39 4.87 5.23
N PRO A 369 -23.75 5.99 5.90
CA PRO A 369 -23.42 6.20 7.32
C PRO A 369 -24.14 5.19 8.25
N GLU A 370 -25.18 4.49 7.76
CA GLU A 370 -25.82 3.38 8.45
C GLU A 370 -24.96 2.09 8.46
N LEU A 371 -23.98 1.99 7.57
CA LEU A 371 -23.03 0.87 7.49
C LEU A 371 -21.68 1.21 8.10
N PHE A 372 -21.21 2.44 7.90
CA PHE A 372 -19.85 2.86 8.26
C PHE A 372 -19.88 4.05 9.21
N GLY A 373 -19.59 3.78 10.49
CA GLY A 373 -19.39 4.83 11.49
C GLY A 373 -18.06 5.58 11.32
N ALA A 374 -17.11 5.01 10.58
CA ALA A 374 -15.83 5.64 10.31
C ALA A 374 -15.30 5.37 8.90
N LEU A 375 -14.34 6.18 8.44
CA LEU A 375 -13.63 5.96 7.18
C LEU A 375 -12.15 6.33 7.25
N LEU A 376 -11.34 5.71 6.40
CA LEU A 376 -9.92 6.03 6.18
C LEU A 376 -9.62 6.18 4.68
N ASP A 377 -9.41 7.41 4.25
CA ASP A 377 -9.00 7.76 2.90
C ASP A 377 -7.49 7.98 2.84
N ILE A 378 -6.78 7.16 2.06
CA ILE A 378 -5.36 7.30 1.80
C ILE A 378 -5.16 7.69 0.34
N SER A 379 -4.85 8.97 0.10
CA SER A 379 -4.59 9.51 -1.24
C SER A 379 -5.71 9.20 -2.25
N GLY A 380 -6.97 9.33 -1.83
CA GLY A 380 -8.13 9.23 -2.72
C GLY A 380 -8.29 10.43 -3.65
N GLU A 381 -9.04 10.21 -4.71
CA GLU A 381 -9.29 11.19 -5.77
C GLU A 381 -10.44 12.15 -5.41
N LEU A 382 -10.44 13.33 -6.05
CA LEU A 382 -11.48 14.34 -5.81
C LEU A 382 -12.80 13.95 -6.49
N VAL A 383 -12.68 13.19 -7.58
CA VAL A 383 -13.78 12.72 -8.43
C VAL A 383 -13.44 11.31 -8.94
N PRO A 384 -14.44 10.47 -9.21
CA PRO A 384 -14.20 9.18 -9.83
C PRO A 384 -13.62 9.36 -11.23
N THR A 385 -12.57 8.62 -11.58
CA THR A 385 -11.89 8.79 -12.89
C THR A 385 -11.67 7.44 -13.57
N ASN A 386 -12.05 7.33 -14.85
CA ASN A 386 -11.74 6.17 -15.68
C ASN A 386 -11.48 6.61 -17.13
N GLY A 387 -10.20 6.74 -17.48
CA GLY A 387 -9.73 7.28 -18.75
C GLY A 387 -9.02 8.62 -18.59
N SER A 388 -8.72 9.28 -19.70
CA SER A 388 -7.94 10.53 -19.70
C SER A 388 -8.83 11.78 -19.71
N THR A 389 -10.15 11.63 -19.90
CA THR A 389 -11.08 12.76 -19.92
C THR A 389 -12.33 12.49 -19.09
N VAL A 390 -12.93 13.55 -18.56
CA VAL A 390 -14.20 13.48 -17.83
C VAL A 390 -15.33 12.85 -18.66
N GLN A 391 -15.34 13.08 -19.99
CA GLN A 391 -16.38 12.49 -20.84
C GLN A 391 -16.20 10.98 -20.98
N GLU A 392 -14.96 10.48 -21.08
CA GLU A 392 -14.68 9.04 -21.10
C GLU A 392 -15.12 8.37 -19.79
N THR A 393 -14.87 9.01 -18.65
CA THR A 393 -15.38 8.58 -17.34
C THR A 393 -16.91 8.48 -17.33
N ILE A 394 -17.59 9.55 -17.77
CA ILE A 394 -19.06 9.61 -17.79
C ILE A 394 -19.66 8.54 -18.72
N ASP A 395 -19.07 8.35 -19.90
CA ASP A 395 -19.57 7.40 -20.89
C ASP A 395 -19.35 5.96 -20.44
N SER A 396 -18.19 5.65 -19.84
CA SER A 396 -17.83 4.30 -19.42
C SER A 396 -18.48 3.86 -18.10
N GLY A 397 -18.52 4.74 -17.10
CA GLY A 397 -19.02 4.41 -15.76
C GLY A 397 -20.47 4.80 -15.50
N PHE A 398 -20.95 5.88 -16.13
CA PHE A 398 -22.21 6.52 -15.79
C PHE A 398 -23.22 6.50 -16.94
N ALA A 399 -22.99 5.68 -17.97
CA ALA A 399 -23.84 5.54 -19.15
C ALA A 399 -24.18 6.87 -19.83
N GLY A 400 -23.24 7.82 -19.83
CA GLY A 400 -23.43 9.17 -20.39
C GLY A 400 -24.10 10.18 -19.45
N SER A 401 -24.43 9.79 -18.22
CA SER A 401 -25.17 10.64 -17.27
C SER A 401 -24.25 11.52 -16.43
N LEU A 402 -24.13 12.79 -16.81
CA LEU A 402 -23.44 13.82 -16.00
C LEU A 402 -24.03 13.93 -14.58
N ALA A 403 -25.34 13.74 -14.44
CA ALA A 403 -26.00 13.83 -13.14
C ALA A 403 -25.57 12.69 -12.21
N ALA A 404 -25.50 11.45 -12.72
CA ALA A 404 -25.04 10.30 -11.94
C ALA A 404 -23.55 10.44 -11.59
N TYR A 405 -22.72 10.88 -12.53
CA TYR A 405 -21.32 11.20 -12.28
C TYR A 405 -21.16 12.26 -11.18
N THR A 406 -21.94 13.34 -11.24
CA THR A 406 -21.89 14.41 -10.23
C THR A 406 -22.32 13.92 -8.86
N ALA A 407 -23.38 13.10 -8.80
CA ALA A 407 -23.88 12.52 -7.55
C ALA A 407 -22.85 11.60 -6.88
N ALA A 408 -22.04 10.89 -7.68
CA ALA A 408 -21.00 10.01 -7.18
C ALA A 408 -19.72 10.73 -6.69
N GLN A 409 -19.60 12.06 -6.83
CA GLN A 409 -18.39 12.77 -6.39
C GLN A 409 -18.33 12.88 -4.86
N PRO A 410 -17.18 12.60 -4.22
CA PRO A 410 -17.00 12.73 -2.77
C PRO A 410 -17.56 14.02 -2.16
N LEU A 411 -17.26 15.17 -2.77
CA LEU A 411 -17.75 16.47 -2.27
C LEU A 411 -19.27 16.63 -2.39
N THR A 412 -19.89 16.06 -3.42
CA THR A 412 -21.34 16.06 -3.58
C THR A 412 -22.00 15.20 -2.50
N ILE A 413 -21.53 13.97 -2.32
CA ILE A 413 -22.05 13.03 -1.31
C ILE A 413 -21.95 13.64 0.09
N LEU A 414 -20.78 14.19 0.45
CA LEU A 414 -20.56 14.86 1.74
C LEU A 414 -21.54 16.03 1.98
N LYS A 415 -21.91 16.75 0.93
CA LYS A 415 -22.84 17.87 1.02
C LYS A 415 -24.30 17.41 1.10
N GLU A 416 -24.67 16.33 0.43
CA GLU A 416 -26.06 15.89 0.29
C GLU A 416 -26.54 15.03 1.48
N HIS A 417 -25.64 14.28 2.12
CA HIS A 417 -25.97 13.35 3.21
C HIS A 417 -25.61 13.89 4.62
N THR A 418 -25.29 15.18 4.73
CA THR A 418 -25.08 15.87 6.02
C THR A 418 -26.38 15.96 6.85
N PRO A 419 -26.35 15.89 8.20
CA PRO A 419 -25.17 15.83 9.07
C PRO A 419 -24.66 14.41 9.39
N TYR A 420 -23.34 14.24 9.39
CA TYR A 420 -22.64 13.02 9.82
C TYR A 420 -22.36 13.00 11.33
N ALA A 421 -23.44 13.07 12.11
CA ALA A 421 -23.33 13.14 13.57
C ALA A 421 -22.72 11.86 14.14
N GLY A 422 -21.55 11.97 14.77
CA GLY A 422 -20.86 10.85 15.42
C GLY A 422 -19.88 10.09 14.52
N SER A 423 -19.82 10.39 13.22
CA SER A 423 -18.88 9.72 12.30
C SER A 423 -17.44 10.22 12.47
N PHE A 424 -16.48 9.34 12.23
CA PHE A 424 -15.04 9.64 12.32
C PHE A 424 -14.33 9.41 10.98
N ALA A 425 -13.57 10.38 10.51
CA ALA A 425 -12.89 10.29 9.22
C ALA A 425 -11.39 10.57 9.36
N VAL A 426 -10.58 9.69 8.80
CA VAL A 426 -9.14 9.82 8.74
C VAL A 426 -8.73 10.03 7.29
N PHE A 427 -7.93 11.06 7.03
CA PHE A 427 -7.38 11.39 5.72
C PHE A 427 -5.87 11.36 5.78
N ALA A 428 -5.24 10.68 4.83
CA ALA A 428 -3.80 10.52 4.77
C ALA A 428 -3.28 10.69 3.35
N VAL A 429 -2.08 11.24 3.21
CA VAL A 429 -1.42 11.43 1.91
C VAL A 429 0.10 11.43 2.05
N GLY A 430 0.84 11.14 0.99
CA GLY A 430 2.30 11.33 0.96
C GLY A 430 2.68 12.80 1.06
N GLU A 431 3.72 13.13 1.83
CA GLU A 431 4.26 14.49 1.95
C GLU A 431 4.67 15.07 0.58
N ASN A 432 5.18 14.22 -0.31
CA ASN A 432 5.64 14.59 -1.65
C ASN A 432 4.57 14.37 -2.75
N ASP A 433 3.34 14.01 -2.38
CA ASP A 433 2.24 13.78 -3.33
C ASP A 433 1.42 15.07 -3.51
N ALA A 434 1.92 16.00 -4.31
CA ALA A 434 1.36 17.36 -4.40
C ALA A 434 -0.09 17.39 -4.92
N GLU A 435 -0.41 16.52 -5.88
CA GLU A 435 -1.75 16.40 -6.47
C GLU A 435 -2.74 15.90 -5.43
N PHE A 436 -2.53 14.69 -4.88
CA PHE A 436 -3.48 14.09 -3.94
C PHE A 436 -3.48 14.78 -2.59
N ARG A 437 -2.42 15.50 -2.22
CA ARG A 437 -2.41 16.33 -1.01
C ARG A 437 -3.43 17.45 -1.11
N THR A 438 -3.57 18.06 -2.28
CA THR A 438 -4.60 19.08 -2.50
C THR A 438 -5.99 18.47 -2.31
N THR A 439 -6.24 17.31 -2.93
CA THR A 439 -7.48 16.55 -2.81
C THR A 439 -7.82 16.18 -1.37
N ALA A 440 -6.88 15.53 -0.66
CA ALA A 440 -7.08 15.07 0.71
C ALA A 440 -7.40 16.22 1.67
N LEU A 441 -6.78 17.40 1.49
CA LEU A 441 -7.10 18.59 2.27
C LEU A 441 -8.52 19.10 1.98
N GLU A 442 -8.94 19.10 0.72
CA GLU A 442 -10.27 19.56 0.30
C GLU A 442 -11.38 18.64 0.80
N VAL A 443 -11.24 17.34 0.57
CA VAL A 443 -12.21 16.33 1.03
C VAL A 443 -12.26 16.28 2.56
N SER A 444 -11.12 16.37 3.25
CA SER A 444 -11.09 16.45 4.71
C SER A 444 -11.82 17.68 5.26
N ALA A 445 -11.64 18.85 4.63
CA ALA A 445 -12.35 20.06 5.01
C ALA A 445 -13.86 19.94 4.78
N ALA A 446 -14.28 19.32 3.67
CA ALA A 446 -15.69 19.07 3.37
C ALA A 446 -16.33 18.09 4.38
N ALA A 447 -15.63 17.00 4.71
CA ALA A 447 -16.09 16.03 5.71
C ALA A 447 -16.28 16.67 7.10
N LYS A 448 -15.33 17.51 7.50
CA LYS A 448 -15.44 18.29 8.74
C LYS A 448 -16.61 19.26 8.71
N ALA A 449 -16.81 19.97 7.60
CA ALA A 449 -17.92 20.90 7.43
C ALA A 449 -19.29 20.17 7.44
N ALA A 450 -19.33 18.94 6.95
CA ALA A 450 -20.51 18.10 6.95
C ALA A 450 -20.83 17.43 8.31
N GLY A 451 -19.95 17.58 9.30
CA GLY A 451 -20.19 17.18 10.70
C GLY A 451 -19.32 16.03 11.22
N MET A 452 -18.42 15.46 10.40
CA MET A 452 -17.53 14.39 10.84
C MET A 452 -16.45 14.89 11.79
N THR A 453 -16.02 14.04 12.73
CA THR A 453 -14.77 14.25 13.46
C THR A 453 -13.61 13.83 12.56
N THR A 454 -12.78 14.77 12.12
CA THR A 454 -11.74 14.52 11.12
C THR A 454 -10.32 14.54 11.69
N THR A 455 -9.47 13.62 11.25
CA THR A 455 -8.01 13.68 11.41
C THR A 455 -7.34 13.67 10.04
N PHE A 456 -6.35 14.54 9.84
CA PHE A 456 -5.52 14.58 8.63
C PHE A 456 -4.05 14.40 9.01
N PHE A 457 -3.28 13.62 8.25
CA PHE A 457 -1.82 13.55 8.41
C PHE A 457 -1.10 13.22 7.11
N GLU A 458 0.19 13.52 7.06
CA GLU A 458 1.06 13.23 5.92
C GLU A 458 2.04 12.10 6.26
N ALA A 459 2.30 11.22 5.29
CA ALA A 459 3.33 10.20 5.34
C ALA A 459 4.68 10.84 4.97
N PRO A 460 5.67 10.88 5.88
CA PRO A 460 6.90 11.65 5.65
C PRO A 460 7.75 11.08 4.51
N GLY A 461 8.19 11.95 3.61
CA GLY A 461 9.15 11.64 2.55
C GLY A 461 8.65 10.65 1.47
N SER A 462 7.35 10.34 1.42
CA SER A 462 6.73 9.46 0.42
C SER A 462 5.78 10.23 -0.51
N ALA A 463 5.47 9.65 -1.66
CA ALA A 463 4.57 10.19 -2.68
C ALA A 463 3.35 9.26 -2.86
N HIS A 464 2.81 9.12 -4.07
CA HIS A 464 1.70 8.22 -4.38
C HIS A 464 2.18 6.75 -4.49
N ASP A 465 2.65 6.19 -3.38
CA ASP A 465 3.34 4.90 -3.33
C ASP A 465 2.96 4.07 -2.09
N TYR A 466 3.36 2.80 -2.05
CA TYR A 466 3.06 1.91 -0.93
C TYR A 466 3.81 2.23 0.36
N THR A 467 4.81 3.13 0.34
CA THR A 467 5.37 3.70 1.59
C THR A 467 4.33 4.59 2.26
N THR A 468 3.62 5.41 1.49
CA THR A 468 2.47 6.18 1.99
C THR A 468 1.38 5.25 2.51
N ALA A 469 0.97 4.25 1.72
CA ALA A 469 -0.08 3.30 2.14
C ALA A 469 0.30 2.59 3.45
N THR A 470 1.53 2.08 3.55
CA THR A 470 2.04 1.41 4.76
C THR A 470 1.98 2.30 5.99
N TYR A 471 2.50 3.53 5.87
CA TYR A 471 2.49 4.48 6.98
C TYR A 471 1.05 4.84 7.40
N ALA A 472 0.19 5.08 6.42
CA ALA A 472 -1.18 5.52 6.64
C ALA A 472 -2.09 4.43 7.18
N PHE A 473 -1.97 3.18 6.72
CA PHE A 473 -2.70 2.05 7.30
C PHE A 473 -2.30 1.82 8.77
N ALA A 474 -1.00 1.79 9.08
CA ALA A 474 -0.53 1.60 10.45
C ALA A 474 -1.07 2.67 11.41
N ARG A 475 -0.98 3.95 11.03
CA ARG A 475 -1.47 5.06 11.84
C ARG A 475 -2.99 5.15 11.86
N GLY A 476 -3.65 4.90 10.73
CA GLY A 476 -5.09 4.93 10.57
C GLY A 476 -5.79 3.88 11.42
N VAL A 477 -5.30 2.63 11.42
CA VAL A 477 -5.82 1.57 12.30
C VAL A 477 -5.71 1.94 13.77
N ALA A 478 -4.59 2.54 14.20
CA ALA A 478 -4.44 3.01 15.57
C ALA A 478 -5.49 4.08 15.93
N LEU A 479 -5.73 5.04 15.03
CA LEU A 479 -6.74 6.09 15.24
C LEU A 479 -8.17 5.52 15.28
N LEU A 480 -8.51 4.61 14.36
CA LEU A 480 -9.81 3.93 14.33
C LEU A 480 -10.03 3.10 15.61
N SER A 481 -9.01 2.34 16.02
CA SER A 481 -9.06 1.50 17.22
C SER A 481 -9.26 2.34 18.48
N SER A 482 -8.58 3.49 18.57
CA SER A 482 -8.76 4.44 19.67
C SER A 482 -10.16 5.06 19.66
N HIS A 483 -10.65 5.47 18.49
CA HIS A 483 -12.01 6.02 18.34
C HIS A 483 -13.09 5.04 18.81
N TRP A 484 -12.94 3.76 18.49
CA TRP A 484 -13.86 2.71 18.92
C TRP A 484 -13.68 2.29 20.37
N GLY A 485 -12.64 2.75 21.07
CA GLY A 485 -12.29 2.22 22.40
C GLY A 485 -11.90 0.74 22.37
N LEU A 486 -11.41 0.24 21.23
CA LEU A 486 -10.88 -1.12 21.10
C LEU A 486 -9.64 -1.28 21.98
N ALA A 487 -8.68 -0.37 21.80
CA ALA A 487 -7.45 -0.27 22.58
C ALA A 487 -6.87 1.14 22.45
N THR A 488 -6.13 1.61 23.46
CA THR A 488 -5.62 3.01 23.54
C THR A 488 -4.11 3.13 23.55
#